data_AF-A0A7X8J9C3-F1
#
_entry.id   AF-A0A7X8J9C3-F1
#
_cell.length_a   1.000
_cell.length_b   1.000
_cell.length_c   1.000
_cell.angle_alpha   90.00
_cell.angle_beta   90.00
_cell.angle_gamma   90.00
#
_symmetry.space_group_name_H-M   'P 1'
#
loop_
_entity.id
_entity.type
_entity.pdbx_description
1 polymer ?
#
loop_
_entity_poly.entity_id
_entity_poly.type
_entity_poly.pdbx_seq_one_letter_code
_entity_poly.pdbx_strand_id
1 'polypeptide(L)'
;MNKKFIAIFTIGMLCISSFSAEKIITLPAPGLKSGKPLMTTLSERQSKRDMSAFPLSKKELSEIFFAASGVNRKNGKFTIPTARDARDVVVFAAMPEGLYRYNPEKHQLELEQPRDLR
;
A
#
# COMPACT_ATOMS: atom_id res chain seq x y z
N MET A 1 -45.64 -24.70 5.20
CA MET A 1 -44.23 -24.23 5.26
C MET A 1 -44.14 -22.92 4.49
N ASN A 2 -43.93 -21.80 5.19
CA ASN A 2 -44.25 -20.46 4.68
C ASN A 2 -43.25 -19.98 3.62
N LYS A 3 -43.72 -19.72 2.40
CA LYS A 3 -42.93 -19.19 1.26
C LYS A 3 -42.16 -17.90 1.60
N LYS A 4 -42.61 -17.14 2.61
CA LYS A 4 -41.92 -15.94 3.15
C LYS A 4 -40.57 -16.26 3.82
N PHE A 5 -40.39 -17.46 4.39
CA PHE A 5 -39.12 -17.87 4.99
C PHE A 5 -38.07 -18.29 3.95
N ILE A 6 -38.51 -18.88 2.83
CA ILE A 6 -37.62 -19.29 1.73
C ILE A 6 -37.04 -18.04 1.03
N ALA A 7 -37.86 -17.00 0.83
CA ALA A 7 -37.44 -15.76 0.17
C ALA A 7 -36.38 -14.96 0.95
N ILE A 8 -36.42 -15.00 2.29
CA ILE A 8 -35.44 -14.31 3.15
C ILE A 8 -34.08 -15.03 3.11
N PHE A 9 -34.07 -16.35 2.97
CA PHE A 9 -32.83 -17.13 2.89
C PHE A 9 -32.09 -16.93 1.55
N THR A 10 -32.82 -16.72 0.45
CA THR A 10 -32.24 -16.49 -0.88
C THR A 10 -31.63 -15.10 -1.09
N ILE A 11 -32.02 -14.09 -0.31
CA ILE A 11 -31.42 -12.73 -0.39
C ILE A 11 -30.10 -12.64 0.39
N GLY A 12 -29.88 -13.52 1.39
CA GLY A 12 -28.63 -13.56 2.17
C GLY A 12 -27.42 -14.16 1.42
N MET A 13 -27.64 -14.81 0.27
CA MET A 13 -26.60 -15.59 -0.43
C MET A 13 -25.90 -14.82 -1.57
N LEU A 14 -26.28 -13.56 -1.85
CA LEU A 14 -25.82 -12.85 -3.05
C LEU A 14 -24.58 -11.96 -2.88
N CYS A 15 -23.94 -11.93 -1.70
CA CYS A 15 -22.74 -11.10 -1.48
C CYS A 15 -21.55 -11.93 -0.97
N ILE A 16 -21.20 -13.01 -1.67
CA ILE A 16 -19.81 -13.47 -1.65
C ILE A 16 -19.09 -12.66 -2.73
N SER A 17 -18.75 -11.41 -2.42
CA SER A 17 -17.80 -10.66 -3.25
C SER A 17 -16.51 -11.47 -3.24
N SER A 18 -16.22 -12.14 -4.35
CA SER A 18 -14.93 -12.79 -4.56
C SER A 18 -13.88 -11.71 -4.42
N PHE A 19 -13.12 -11.77 -3.34
CA PHE A 19 -12.07 -10.81 -3.06
C PHE A 19 -10.91 -11.11 -4.02
N SER A 20 -10.96 -10.51 -5.20
CA SER A 20 -9.89 -10.61 -6.18
C SER A 20 -8.86 -9.55 -5.88
N ALA A 21 -7.60 -9.96 -5.74
CA ALA A 21 -6.48 -9.05 -5.65
C ALA A 21 -6.46 -8.12 -6.89
N GLU A 22 -6.43 -6.81 -6.66
CA GLU A 22 -6.32 -5.83 -7.74
C GLU A 22 -4.94 -5.96 -8.38
N LYS A 23 -4.84 -6.03 -9.71
CA LYS A 23 -3.54 -6.21 -10.37
C LYS A 23 -2.64 -4.97 -10.22
N ILE A 24 -3.22 -3.78 -10.19
CA ILE A 24 -2.52 -2.49 -10.10
C ILE A 24 -3.26 -1.59 -9.14
N ILE A 25 -2.59 -1.10 -8.10
CA ILE A 25 -3.13 -0.09 -7.21
C ILE A 25 -2.41 1.23 -7.49
N THR A 26 -3.08 2.14 -8.20
CA THR A 26 -2.56 3.50 -8.43
C THR A 26 -2.55 4.29 -7.13
N LEU A 27 -1.41 4.88 -6.79
CA LEU A 27 -1.26 5.69 -5.58
C LEU A 27 -1.52 7.18 -5.91
N PRO A 28 -2.21 7.92 -5.03
CA PRO A 28 -2.34 9.37 -5.18
C PRO A 28 -0.96 10.03 -5.08
N ALA A 29 -0.79 11.23 -5.64
CA ALA A 29 0.47 11.97 -5.48
C ALA A 29 0.77 12.23 -3.99
N PRO A 30 2.02 12.07 -3.55
CA PRO A 30 2.41 12.25 -2.14
C PRO A 30 2.37 13.73 -1.75
N GLY A 31 2.00 14.02 -0.50
CA GLY A 31 1.97 15.38 0.04
C GLY A 31 3.36 15.94 0.33
N LEU A 32 3.98 16.61 -0.65
CA LEU A 32 5.38 17.10 -0.52
C LEU A 32 5.59 18.33 0.38
N LYS A 33 4.52 19.04 0.73
CA LYS A 33 4.59 20.30 1.50
C LYS A 33 4.16 20.15 2.96
N SER A 34 3.66 18.99 3.31
CA SER A 34 3.17 18.66 4.66
C SER A 34 4.13 17.69 5.33
N GLY A 35 4.21 17.72 6.67
CA GLY A 35 4.97 16.76 7.44
C GLY A 35 5.52 17.36 8.73
N LYS A 36 6.02 16.48 9.61
CA LYS A 36 6.74 16.92 10.80
C LYS A 36 8.15 17.41 10.40
N PRO A 37 8.72 18.42 11.09
CA PRO A 37 10.12 18.80 10.89
C PRO A 37 11.06 17.62 11.09
N LEU A 38 12.14 17.56 10.31
CA LEU A 38 13.11 16.45 10.35
C LEU A 38 13.63 16.18 11.76
N MET A 39 13.97 17.22 12.52
CA MET A 39 14.50 17.03 13.87
C MET A 39 13.46 16.46 14.84
N THR A 40 12.17 16.76 14.63
CA THR A 40 11.07 16.17 15.40
C THR A 40 10.85 14.71 15.04
N THR A 41 10.93 14.33 13.76
CA THR A 41 10.79 12.91 13.38
C THR A 41 11.95 12.07 13.91
N LEU A 42 13.17 12.61 13.90
CA LEU A 42 14.35 11.94 14.45
C LEU A 42 14.27 11.78 15.98
N SER A 43 13.80 12.79 16.70
CA SER A 43 13.65 12.71 18.17
C SER A 43 12.56 11.73 18.61
N GLU A 44 11.46 11.65 17.86
CA GLU A 44 10.34 10.74 18.15
C GLU A 44 10.55 9.31 17.62
N ARG A 45 11.55 9.09 16.76
CA ARG A 45 11.77 7.82 16.06
C ARG A 45 12.02 6.69 17.07
N GLN A 46 11.16 5.67 17.01
CA GLN A 46 11.24 4.47 17.82
C GLN A 46 10.66 3.27 17.07
N SER A 47 10.98 2.06 17.52
CA SER A 47 10.37 0.83 17.00
C SER A 47 9.10 0.52 17.76
N LYS A 48 7.97 0.35 17.06
CA LYS A 48 6.70 -0.13 17.62
C LYS A 48 6.42 -1.56 17.12
N ARG A 49 5.87 -2.40 17.99
CA ARG A 49 5.49 -3.79 17.67
C ARG A 49 3.98 -4.04 17.81
N ASP A 50 3.27 -3.16 18.51
CA ASP A 50 1.80 -3.17 18.54
C ASP A 50 1.26 -2.35 17.38
N MET A 51 0.43 -2.96 16.54
CA MET A 51 -0.13 -2.36 15.33
C MET A 51 -1.65 -2.31 15.41
N SER A 52 -2.23 -1.25 14.86
CA SER A 52 -3.67 -1.14 14.64
C SER A 52 -4.14 -2.19 13.63
N ALA A 53 -5.36 -2.72 13.82
CA ALA A 53 -6.03 -3.56 12.82
C ALA A 53 -6.58 -2.75 11.63
N PHE A 54 -6.64 -1.42 11.74
CA PHE A 54 -7.12 -0.56 10.67
C PHE A 54 -6.10 -0.50 9.52
N PRO A 55 -6.53 -0.71 8.26
CA PRO A 55 -5.65 -0.61 7.11
C PRO A 55 -5.18 0.83 6.91
N LEU A 56 -3.99 0.98 6.32
CA LEU A 56 -3.50 2.28 5.88
C LEU A 56 -4.33 2.80 4.71
N SER A 57 -4.57 4.10 4.68
CA SER A 57 -5.18 4.76 3.53
C SER A 57 -4.25 4.74 2.32
N LYS A 58 -4.81 4.88 1.11
CA LYS A 58 -4.00 5.01 -0.13
C LYS A 58 -3.02 6.19 -0.07
N LYS A 59 -3.35 7.27 0.66
CA LYS A 59 -2.46 8.42 0.86
C LYS A 59 -1.28 8.07 1.77
N GLU A 60 -1.52 7.37 2.87
CA GLU A 60 -0.43 6.93 3.75
C GLU A 60 0.50 5.94 3.03
N LEU A 61 -0.07 4.98 2.27
CA LEU A 61 0.72 4.08 1.43
C LEU A 61 1.56 4.87 0.42
N SER A 62 0.96 5.81 -0.31
CA SER A 62 1.66 6.72 -1.24
C SER A 62 2.88 7.37 -0.60
N GLU A 63 2.70 7.98 0.58
CA GLU A 63 3.74 8.74 1.25
C GLU A 63 4.84 7.84 1.80
N ILE A 64 4.50 6.66 2.32
CA ILE A 64 5.47 5.66 2.79
C ILE A 64 6.32 5.14 1.62
N PHE A 65 5.69 4.73 0.52
CA PHE A 65 6.42 4.22 -0.65
C PHE A 65 7.27 5.29 -1.33
N PHE A 66 6.75 6.53 -1.39
CA PHE A 66 7.54 7.66 -1.87
C PHE A 66 8.77 7.92 -0.99
N ALA A 67 8.61 7.92 0.33
CA ALA A 67 9.74 8.08 1.24
C ALA A 67 10.77 6.94 1.12
N ALA A 68 10.33 5.70 0.89
CA ALA A 68 11.19 4.54 0.77
C ALA A 68 12.03 4.51 -0.52
N SER A 69 11.46 4.84 -1.68
CA SER A 69 12.18 4.77 -2.97
C SER A 69 11.53 5.56 -4.12
N GLY A 70 10.68 6.56 -3.84
CA GLY A 70 9.99 7.34 -4.87
C GLY A 70 10.90 8.22 -5.73
N VAL A 71 10.50 8.51 -6.97
CA VAL A 71 11.20 9.44 -7.86
C VAL A 71 10.95 10.89 -7.41
N ASN A 72 12.01 11.63 -7.03
CA ASN A 72 11.87 12.99 -6.46
C ASN A 72 12.35 14.14 -7.35
N ARG A 73 12.84 13.85 -8.56
CA ARG A 73 13.47 14.84 -9.45
C ARG A 73 13.34 14.44 -10.92
N LYS A 74 13.38 15.42 -11.81
CA LYS A 74 13.13 15.25 -13.27
C LYS A 74 14.06 14.25 -13.96
N ASN A 75 15.26 14.00 -13.42
CA ASN A 75 16.18 13.01 -13.97
C ASN A 75 15.91 11.57 -13.51
N GLY A 76 14.75 11.31 -12.90
CA GLY A 76 14.29 9.96 -12.55
C GLY A 76 14.94 9.36 -11.30
N LYS A 77 15.77 10.11 -10.57
CA LYS A 77 16.45 9.60 -9.38
C LYS A 77 15.54 9.56 -8.15
N PHE A 78 15.84 8.64 -7.23
CA PHE A 78 15.00 8.33 -6.08
C PHE A 78 15.26 9.24 -4.88
N THR A 79 14.35 9.18 -3.90
CA THR A 79 14.46 9.79 -2.56
C THR A 79 15.62 9.23 -1.75
N ILE A 80 15.99 7.97 -1.98
CA ILE A 80 17.16 7.32 -1.37
C ILE A 80 18.38 7.35 -2.30
N PRO A 81 19.61 7.38 -1.76
CA PRO A 81 20.82 7.12 -2.55
C PRO A 81 21.00 5.61 -2.79
N THR A 82 21.60 5.25 -3.93
CA THR A 82 22.12 3.91 -4.21
C THR A 82 23.51 4.02 -4.81
N ALA A 83 24.35 3.00 -4.63
CA ALA A 83 25.71 3.01 -5.14
C ALA A 83 25.68 3.13 -6.67
N ARG A 84 26.28 4.20 -7.22
CA ARG A 84 26.33 4.45 -8.68
C ARG A 84 24.96 4.47 -9.38
N ASP A 85 23.88 4.84 -8.68
CA ASP A 85 22.49 4.77 -9.20
C ASP A 85 22.08 3.34 -9.62
N ALA A 86 22.57 2.32 -8.89
CA ALA A 86 22.26 0.91 -9.17
C ALA A 86 20.79 0.55 -8.98
N ARG A 87 20.04 1.30 -8.14
CA ARG A 87 18.60 1.07 -7.87
C ARG A 87 18.27 -0.37 -7.48
N ASP A 88 19.15 -0.94 -6.66
CA ASP A 88 19.14 -2.31 -6.15
C ASP A 88 18.14 -2.54 -5.01
N VAL A 89 17.50 -1.49 -4.50
CA VAL A 89 16.44 -1.56 -3.49
C VAL A 89 15.08 -1.71 -4.18
N VAL A 90 14.44 -2.87 -3.98
CA VAL A 90 13.07 -3.14 -4.44
C VAL A 90 12.15 -3.22 -3.22
N VAL A 91 11.07 -2.44 -3.23
CA VAL A 91 10.14 -2.35 -2.09
C VAL A 91 8.86 -3.11 -2.40
N PHE A 92 8.42 -3.94 -1.46
CA PHE A 92 7.17 -4.69 -1.55
C PHE A 92 6.22 -4.33 -0.40
N ALA A 93 4.92 -4.46 -0.66
CA ALA A 93 3.85 -4.45 0.34
C ALA A 93 3.27 -5.86 0.45
N ALA A 94 3.42 -6.51 1.60
CA ALA A 94 2.60 -7.67 1.94
C ALA A 94 1.30 -7.15 2.57
N MET A 95 0.18 -7.36 1.91
CA MET A 95 -1.16 -6.91 2.31
C MET A 95 -2.14 -8.09 2.32
N PRO A 96 -3.30 -8.01 3.01
CA PRO A 96 -4.27 -9.11 3.03
C PRO A 96 -4.67 -9.60 1.64
N GLU A 97 -4.71 -8.69 0.66
CA GLU A 97 -5.07 -8.95 -0.72
C GLU A 97 -3.97 -9.68 -1.50
N GLY A 98 -2.70 -9.54 -1.10
CA GLY A 98 -1.56 -10.04 -1.88
C GLY A 98 -0.22 -9.39 -1.54
N LEU A 99 0.83 -9.91 -2.19
CA LEU A 99 2.14 -9.28 -2.28
C LEU A 99 2.18 -8.35 -3.48
N TYR A 100 2.56 -7.10 -3.25
CA TYR A 100 2.67 -6.09 -4.29
C TYR A 100 4.08 -5.51 -4.35
N ARG A 101 4.62 -5.29 -5.55
CA ARG A 101 5.86 -4.56 -5.80
C ARG A 101 5.56 -3.10 -6.08
N TYR A 102 6.32 -2.19 -5.47
CA TYR A 102 6.20 -0.78 -5.77
C TYR A 102 6.95 -0.43 -7.07
N ASN A 103 6.24 0.21 -8.00
CA ASN A 103 6.82 0.81 -9.20
C ASN A 103 7.00 2.32 -8.97
N PRO A 104 8.23 2.80 -8.74
CA PRO A 104 8.49 4.20 -8.41
C PRO A 104 8.30 5.14 -9.60
N GLU A 105 8.47 4.66 -10.84
CA GLU A 105 8.32 5.48 -12.05
C GLU A 105 6.86 5.81 -12.33
N LYS A 106 5.97 4.85 -12.08
CA LYS A 106 4.52 5.01 -12.25
C LYS A 106 3.80 5.43 -10.97
N HIS A 107 4.49 5.42 -9.84
CA HIS A 107 3.93 5.64 -8.50
C HIS A 107 2.68 4.78 -8.24
N GLN A 108 2.86 3.45 -8.32
CA GLN A 108 1.79 2.47 -8.15
C GLN A 108 2.30 1.18 -7.53
N LEU A 109 1.40 0.34 -7.04
CA LEU A 109 1.70 -1.02 -6.59
C LEU A 109 1.24 -2.02 -7.67
N GLU A 110 2.10 -2.98 -7.99
CA GLU A 110 1.86 -4.03 -8.99
C GLU A 110 1.79 -5.38 -8.28
N LEU A 111 0.71 -6.14 -8.50
CA LEU A 111 0.51 -7.43 -7.86
C LEU A 111 1.53 -8.46 -8.35
N GLU A 112 2.22 -9.10 -7.42
CA GLU A 112 3.21 -10.15 -7.69
C GLU A 112 2.68 -11.53 -7.28
N GLN A 113 2.00 -11.62 -6.13
CA GLN A 113 1.38 -12.86 -5.67
C GLN A 113 0.00 -12.58 -5.05
N PRO A 114 -1.09 -13.23 -5.50
CA PRO A 114 -2.43 -13.05 -4.94
C PRO A 114 -2.63 -13.90 -3.68
N ARG A 115 -1.76 -13.75 -2.67
CA ARG A 115 -1.86 -14.40 -1.36
C ARG A 115 -1.27 -13.55 -0.25
N ASP A 116 -1.83 -13.67 0.94
CA ASP A 116 -1.28 -13.03 2.15
C ASP A 116 0.05 -13.70 2.55
N LEU A 117 1.05 -12.88 2.86
CA LEU A 117 2.41 -13.29 3.25
C LEU A 117 2.86 -12.68 4.59
N ARG A 118 1.94 -12.05 5.33
CA ARG A 118 2.23 -11.38 6.61
C ARG A 118 2.28 -12.34 7.78
#